data_AF-A0A7H8MD44-F1
#
_entry.id   AF-A0A7H8MD44-F1
#
_cell.length_a   1.000
_cell.length_b   1.000
_cell.length_c   1.000
_cell.angle_alpha   90.00
_cell.angle_beta   90.00
_cell.angle_gamma   90.00
#
_symmetry.space_group_name_H-M   'P 1'
#
loop_
_entity.id
_entity.type
_entity.pdbx_description
1 polymer ?
#
loop_
_entity_poly.entity_id
_entity_poly.type
_entity_poly.pdbx_seq_one_letter_code
_entity_poly.pdbx_strand_id
1 'polypeptide(L)'
;MPGKHRKASPLSLPWRTTGGVLVGAAVLGTAAVTAQASVLPFGSAPAATTAADAAVAKKADKGSSGNSSKDASKRGRSKAATTPKPSAPSPGKSAKAEPEPAAAGKRASASRPTAAQAIELARSQVGVKEDGGGETKFQQWYMSTSRAQQTLARDGGSLGGYSDANWCDMFVSWVGEQIGFTDQIGSDAWTVAHARWFQEHGRWGTEPRPGAIVFFAWDGGKKVTDIRHVGMVIKKAGEGTVQTVEGNTGNAVQVKVRSASDIVGYGYPDYKS
;
A
#
# COMPACT_ATOMS: atom_id res chain seq x y z
N MET A 1 -31.78 2.83 -21.01
CA MET A 1 -31.37 4.17 -20.53
C MET A 1 -29.86 4.30 -20.73
N PRO A 2 -29.37 4.97 -21.79
CA PRO A 2 -27.94 5.04 -22.06
C PRO A 2 -27.27 6.15 -21.23
N GLY A 3 -26.32 5.75 -20.37
CA GLY A 3 -25.53 6.65 -19.52
C GLY A 3 -24.49 7.43 -20.33
N LYS A 4 -24.53 8.76 -20.24
CA LYS A 4 -23.58 9.65 -20.91
C LYS A 4 -22.23 9.65 -20.20
N HIS A 5 -21.18 9.22 -20.89
CA HIS A 5 -19.79 9.41 -20.50
C HIS A 5 -19.42 10.91 -20.44
N ARG A 6 -18.77 11.35 -19.37
CA ARG A 6 -18.02 12.63 -19.35
C ARG A 6 -16.52 12.33 -19.14
N LYS A 7 -15.72 12.79 -20.09
CA LYS A 7 -14.25 12.78 -20.06
C LYS A 7 -13.75 13.85 -19.09
N ALA A 8 -12.68 13.54 -18.35
CA ALA A 8 -11.91 14.53 -17.60
C ALA A 8 -10.87 15.20 -18.53
N SER A 9 -10.65 16.51 -18.37
CA SER A 9 -9.50 17.22 -18.92
C SER A 9 -8.83 18.02 -17.80
N PRO A 10 -7.48 18.08 -17.77
CA PRO A 10 -6.73 18.67 -16.67
C PRO A 10 -6.68 20.21 -16.76
N LEU A 11 -6.77 20.87 -15.60
CA LEU A 11 -6.44 22.29 -15.43
C LEU A 11 -4.94 22.41 -15.09
N SER A 12 -4.19 23.13 -15.92
CA SER A 12 -2.84 23.62 -15.62
C SER A 12 -2.91 25.06 -15.10
N LEU A 13 -2.43 25.29 -13.87
CA LEU A 13 -2.16 26.62 -13.31
C LEU A 13 -0.78 27.11 -13.78
N PRO A 14 -0.62 28.35 -14.28
CA PRO A 14 0.68 28.98 -14.38
C PRO A 14 1.06 29.68 -13.06
N TRP A 15 2.22 29.28 -12.53
CA TRP A 15 2.93 29.97 -11.45
C TRP A 15 3.36 31.37 -11.96
N ARG A 16 3.03 32.43 -11.21
CA ARG A 16 3.66 33.75 -11.37
C ARG A 16 4.48 34.05 -10.12
N THR A 17 5.79 34.13 -10.33
CA THR A 17 6.81 34.51 -9.36
C THR A 17 6.88 36.03 -9.30
N THR A 18 6.59 36.61 -8.13
CA THR A 18 6.98 37.99 -7.83
C THR A 18 7.60 38.02 -6.45
N GLY A 19 8.89 38.37 -6.41
CA GLY A 19 9.65 38.54 -5.18
C GLY A 19 9.20 39.77 -4.39
N GLY A 20 9.22 39.64 -3.08
CA GLY A 20 9.12 40.71 -2.12
C GLY A 20 9.89 40.31 -0.87
N VAL A 21 11.04 40.93 -0.66
CA VAL A 21 11.83 40.81 0.57
C VAL A 21 11.10 41.58 1.66
N LEU A 22 10.74 40.90 2.75
CA LEU A 22 10.38 41.55 4.02
C LEU A 22 11.28 41.03 5.12
N VAL A 23 12.13 41.96 5.59
CA VAL A 23 12.93 41.90 6.81
C VAL A 23 11.98 42.16 7.98
N GLY A 24 12.04 41.35 9.05
CA GLY A 24 11.32 41.70 10.28
C GLY A 24 11.29 40.64 11.38
N ALA A 25 12.18 40.80 12.35
CA ALA A 25 12.07 40.46 13.77
C ALA A 25 11.95 38.98 14.20
N ALA A 26 13.06 38.49 14.76
CA ALA A 26 13.12 37.33 15.62
C ALA A 26 12.40 37.59 16.96
N VAL A 27 11.55 36.64 17.38
CA VAL A 27 11.12 36.51 18.78
C VAL A 27 11.52 35.11 19.24
N LEU A 28 12.49 35.07 20.15
CA LEU A 28 12.90 33.91 20.92
C LEU A 28 11.78 33.51 21.88
N GLY A 29 11.28 32.28 21.74
CA GLY A 29 10.35 31.67 22.68
C GLY A 29 10.69 30.20 22.86
N THR A 30 11.58 29.89 23.79
CA THR A 30 11.82 28.53 24.27
C THR A 30 10.67 28.12 25.18
N ALA A 31 9.82 27.20 24.71
CA ALA A 31 8.90 26.45 25.57
C ALA A 31 9.17 24.96 25.39
N ALA A 32 9.88 24.38 26.36
CA ALA A 32 9.99 22.94 26.52
C ALA A 32 8.67 22.45 27.14
N VAL A 33 7.91 21.65 26.39
CA VAL A 33 6.76 20.91 26.92
C VAL A 33 7.06 19.43 26.80
N THR A 34 7.50 18.83 27.90
CA THR A 34 7.49 17.39 28.09
C THR A 34 6.08 16.99 28.52
N ALA A 35 5.28 16.46 27.59
CA ALA A 35 4.03 15.80 27.93
C ALA A 35 4.19 14.29 27.68
N GLN A 36 4.17 13.54 28.78
CA GLN A 36 4.19 12.09 28.79
C GLN A 36 2.88 11.54 28.22
N ALA A 37 2.99 10.62 27.26
CA ALA A 37 1.87 9.86 26.74
C ALA A 37 1.46 8.81 27.77
N SER A 38 0.37 9.06 28.50
CA SER A 38 -0.33 8.04 29.27
C SER A 38 -1.39 7.41 28.39
N VAL A 39 -1.19 6.12 28.10
CA VAL A 39 -2.16 5.23 27.45
C VAL A 39 -3.29 4.93 28.44
N LEU A 40 -4.53 5.26 28.09
CA LEU A 40 -5.72 4.70 28.75
C LEU A 40 -6.83 4.42 27.71
N PRO A 41 -7.70 3.42 27.97
CA PRO A 41 -8.47 2.71 26.96
C PRO A 41 -9.76 3.42 26.56
N PHE A 42 -10.19 3.15 25.33
CA PHE A 42 -11.40 3.62 24.68
C PHE A 42 -12.67 3.45 25.52
N GLY A 43 -13.46 4.52 25.62
CA GLY A 43 -14.82 4.51 26.18
C GLY A 43 -15.68 5.60 25.54
N SER A 44 -16.73 5.14 24.84
CA SER A 44 -18.00 5.78 24.45
C SER A 44 -18.06 7.24 23.94
N ALA A 45 -18.64 7.36 22.74
CA ALA A 45 -18.90 8.58 21.97
C ALA A 45 -19.82 9.61 22.66
N PRO A 46 -19.75 10.88 22.20
CA PRO A 46 -20.92 11.76 22.17
C PRO A 46 -21.31 12.19 20.76
N ALA A 47 -22.60 12.48 20.64
CA ALA A 47 -23.35 12.81 19.44
C ALA A 47 -22.88 14.09 18.71
N ALA A 48 -23.05 14.10 17.38
CA ALA A 48 -22.94 15.30 16.55
C ALA A 48 -24.33 15.76 16.10
N THR A 49 -24.63 17.03 16.38
CA THR A 49 -25.78 17.78 15.86
C THR A 49 -25.34 18.66 14.68
N THR A 50 -26.21 18.74 13.67
CA THR A 50 -26.44 19.82 12.69
C THR A 50 -25.34 20.21 11.70
N ALA A 51 -25.62 20.06 10.40
CA ALA A 51 -26.22 21.10 9.52
C ALA A 51 -25.75 20.91 8.07
N ALA A 52 -26.72 21.00 7.16
CA ALA A 52 -26.59 20.80 5.73
C ALA A 52 -26.31 22.09 4.95
N ASP A 53 -25.88 21.87 3.70
CA ASP A 53 -26.09 22.65 2.48
C ASP A 53 -25.31 23.97 2.25
N ALA A 54 -24.43 23.91 1.25
CA ALA A 54 -24.30 24.96 0.26
C ALA A 54 -23.93 24.37 -1.12
N ALA A 55 -24.79 24.59 -2.10
CA ALA A 55 -24.63 24.16 -3.48
C ALA A 55 -24.70 25.34 -4.45
N VAL A 56 -23.87 25.25 -5.51
CA VAL A 56 -24.07 25.76 -6.88
C VAL A 56 -23.85 27.26 -7.17
N ALA A 57 -22.94 27.57 -8.12
CA ALA A 57 -23.28 28.12 -9.45
C ALA A 57 -22.07 28.26 -10.40
N LYS A 58 -22.36 28.06 -11.70
CA LYS A 58 -21.48 28.04 -12.89
C LYS A 58 -21.49 29.38 -13.66
N LYS A 59 -20.45 29.62 -14.50
CA LYS A 59 -20.48 30.01 -15.95
C LYS A 59 -19.03 30.24 -16.43
N ALA A 60 -18.49 29.59 -17.48
CA ALA A 60 -18.69 29.71 -18.95
C ALA A 60 -18.21 31.05 -19.56
N ASP A 61 -17.16 31.06 -20.40
CA ASP A 61 -17.24 31.24 -21.88
C ASP A 61 -15.86 31.17 -22.62
N LYS A 62 -15.96 30.94 -23.94
CA LYS A 62 -15.10 30.74 -25.15
C LYS A 62 -13.78 31.49 -25.40
N GLY A 63 -13.03 30.90 -26.36
CA GLY A 63 -12.34 31.59 -27.49
C GLY A 63 -10.91 31.08 -27.75
N SER A 64 -10.63 30.17 -28.70
CA SER A 64 -10.39 30.29 -30.17
C SER A 64 -8.99 30.79 -30.59
N SER A 65 -8.46 30.13 -31.65
CA SER A 65 -7.25 30.41 -32.50
C SER A 65 -5.88 30.13 -31.86
N GLY A 66 -4.83 29.66 -32.55
CA GLY A 66 -4.62 29.29 -33.95
C GLY A 66 -3.12 28.95 -34.17
N ASN A 67 -2.87 28.02 -35.10
CA ASN A 67 -1.71 27.89 -36.02
C ASN A 67 -0.23 27.75 -35.54
N SER A 68 0.35 26.61 -35.96
CA SER A 68 1.63 26.43 -36.70
C SER A 68 3.03 26.38 -36.05
N SER A 69 3.79 25.40 -36.59
CA SER A 69 5.26 25.30 -36.84
C SER A 69 5.97 24.27 -35.94
N LYS A 70 6.50 23.14 -36.46
CA LYS A 70 7.85 22.96 -37.10
C LYS A 70 8.98 23.47 -36.18
N ASP A 71 10.10 22.79 -35.91
CA ASP A 71 10.80 21.69 -36.57
C ASP A 71 11.90 21.13 -35.63
N ALA A 72 12.35 19.92 -35.96
CA ALA A 72 13.72 19.40 -35.89
C ALA A 72 14.63 19.45 -34.63
N SER A 73 15.13 18.24 -34.37
CA SER A 73 16.51 17.87 -34.03
C SER A 73 16.94 17.98 -32.56
N LYS A 74 17.82 17.15 -32.01
CA LYS A 74 18.85 16.31 -32.64
C LYS A 74 19.27 15.20 -31.67
N ARG A 75 19.70 14.09 -32.25
CA ARG A 75 20.34 12.94 -31.61
C ARG A 75 21.63 13.36 -30.88
N GLY A 76 21.86 12.77 -29.72
CA GLY A 76 23.16 12.67 -29.06
C GLY A 76 23.29 11.25 -28.49
N ARG A 77 24.16 10.45 -29.11
CA ARG A 77 24.42 9.03 -28.88
C ARG A 77 25.82 8.92 -28.27
N SER A 78 26.00 8.05 -27.28
CA SER A 78 27.21 7.22 -26.96
C SER A 78 27.21 6.90 -25.46
N LYS A 79 27.07 5.62 -25.06
CA LYS A 79 28.15 4.62 -24.82
C LYS A 79 29.12 5.06 -23.72
N ALA A 80 29.68 4.23 -22.84
CA ALA A 80 29.42 2.89 -22.27
C ALA A 80 30.73 2.57 -21.49
N ALA A 81 30.61 1.78 -20.42
CA ALA A 81 31.68 1.00 -19.78
C ALA A 81 32.70 1.83 -18.94
N THR A 82 33.31 1.39 -17.83
CA THR A 82 33.48 0.06 -17.22
C THR A 82 33.85 0.25 -15.73
N THR A 83 33.45 -0.71 -14.89
CA THR A 83 33.94 -0.98 -13.53
C THR A 83 35.44 -1.35 -13.49
N PRO A 84 36.08 -1.33 -12.30
CA PRO A 84 36.33 -2.61 -11.61
C PRO A 84 36.26 -2.56 -10.06
N LYS A 85 35.86 -3.71 -9.47
CA LYS A 85 36.07 -4.18 -8.08
C LYS A 85 37.31 -5.14 -8.11
N PRO A 86 37.74 -5.86 -7.05
CA PRO A 86 37.59 -5.75 -5.58
C PRO A 86 38.93 -5.87 -4.82
N SER A 87 38.93 -5.70 -3.50
CA SER A 87 39.84 -6.42 -2.57
C SER A 87 39.40 -6.35 -1.10
N ALA A 88 39.33 -7.50 -0.44
CA ALA A 88 39.44 -7.76 1.00
C ALA A 88 40.20 -9.09 1.14
N PRO A 89 40.94 -9.37 2.25
CA PRO A 89 40.32 -10.12 3.35
C PRO A 89 40.95 -9.99 4.79
N SER A 90 40.10 -10.17 5.83
CA SER A 90 40.26 -10.94 7.11
C SER A 90 41.47 -10.75 8.08
N PRO A 91 41.54 -11.40 9.29
CA PRO A 91 40.54 -11.58 10.39
C PRO A 91 41.14 -11.42 11.84
N GLY A 92 40.26 -11.37 12.86
CA GLY A 92 40.45 -12.09 14.15
C GLY A 92 40.84 -11.31 15.43
N LYS A 93 40.02 -11.40 16.49
CA LYS A 93 40.31 -12.14 17.76
C LYS A 93 39.29 -11.86 18.87
N SER A 94 38.90 -12.94 19.53
CA SER A 94 38.08 -13.03 20.74
C SER A 94 38.81 -12.54 22.00
N ALA A 95 38.07 -12.01 22.97
CA ALA A 95 38.44 -11.99 24.39
C ALA A 95 37.20 -12.19 25.28
N LYS A 96 37.42 -12.89 26.39
CA LYS A 96 36.47 -13.54 27.31
C LYS A 96 35.74 -12.58 28.27
N ALA A 97 34.70 -13.14 28.89
CA ALA A 97 33.70 -12.58 29.79
C ALA A 97 34.12 -12.42 31.26
N GLU A 98 33.36 -11.61 32.00
CA GLU A 98 33.03 -11.71 33.45
C GLU A 98 31.75 -10.89 33.77
N PRO A 99 31.06 -11.06 34.93
CA PRO A 99 29.68 -11.61 35.00
C PRO A 99 28.52 -10.61 35.23
N GLU A 100 27.30 -11.18 35.22
CA GLU A 100 25.92 -10.62 35.15
C GLU A 100 25.52 -9.39 36.00
N PRO A 101 24.39 -8.75 35.62
CA PRO A 101 23.23 -8.83 36.52
C PRO A 101 21.98 -9.40 35.84
N ALA A 102 21.24 -10.15 36.66
CA ALA A 102 20.01 -10.85 36.33
C ALA A 102 18.88 -9.95 35.81
N ALA A 103 18.03 -10.59 35.01
CA ALA A 103 16.62 -10.25 34.74
C ALA A 103 16.34 -8.95 33.95
N ALA A 104 16.58 -9.02 32.64
CA ALA A 104 15.69 -8.42 31.66
C ALA A 104 15.18 -9.55 30.76
N GLY A 105 13.89 -9.85 30.85
CA GLY A 105 13.25 -10.91 30.06
C GLY A 105 13.59 -10.76 28.58
N LYS A 106 14.32 -11.74 28.05
CA LYS A 106 14.51 -11.90 26.61
C LYS A 106 13.12 -11.96 25.99
N ARG A 107 12.70 -10.90 25.28
CA ARG A 107 11.74 -11.08 24.19
C ARG A 107 12.39 -12.11 23.28
N ALA A 108 11.93 -13.35 23.36
CA ALA A 108 12.32 -14.39 22.43
C ALA A 108 12.21 -13.77 21.04
N SER A 109 13.28 -13.81 20.25
CA SER A 109 13.19 -13.44 18.83
C SER A 109 12.07 -14.29 18.25
N ALA A 110 10.91 -13.68 17.96
CA ALA A 110 9.78 -14.43 17.46
C ALA A 110 10.24 -15.15 16.19
N SER A 111 10.17 -16.48 16.19
CA SER A 111 10.52 -17.26 15.00
C SER A 111 9.66 -16.78 13.84
N ARG A 112 10.20 -16.71 12.62
CA ARG A 112 9.43 -16.35 11.42
C ARG A 112 8.08 -17.10 11.39
N PRO A 113 6.98 -16.43 11.00
CA PRO A 113 5.68 -17.08 10.90
C PRO A 113 5.66 -18.12 9.78
N THR A 114 4.74 -19.08 9.90
CA THR A 114 4.46 -20.07 8.85
C THR A 114 3.36 -19.57 7.92
N ALA A 115 3.28 -20.12 6.71
CA ALA A 115 2.18 -19.84 5.80
C ALA A 115 0.82 -20.21 6.41
N ALA A 116 0.76 -21.27 7.22
CA ALA A 116 -0.44 -21.71 7.91
C ALA A 116 -0.95 -20.65 8.90
N GLN A 117 -0.06 -20.00 9.66
CA GLN A 117 -0.43 -18.92 10.58
C GLN A 117 -1.00 -17.70 9.84
N ALA A 118 -0.39 -17.32 8.72
CA ALA A 118 -0.90 -16.23 7.89
C ALA A 118 -2.30 -16.56 7.32
N ILE A 119 -2.47 -17.79 6.81
CA ILE A 119 -3.75 -18.27 6.28
C ILE A 119 -4.82 -18.35 7.38
N GLU A 120 -4.48 -18.85 8.56
CA GLU A 120 -5.39 -18.95 9.70
C GLU A 120 -5.87 -17.56 10.14
N LEU A 121 -4.95 -16.61 10.26
CA LEU A 121 -5.29 -15.23 10.57
C LEU A 121 -6.20 -14.64 9.50
N ALA A 122 -5.85 -14.78 8.22
CA ALA A 122 -6.69 -14.26 7.14
C ALA A 122 -8.09 -14.89 7.15
N ARG A 123 -8.20 -16.21 7.38
CA ARG A 123 -9.48 -16.93 7.48
C ARG A 123 -10.31 -16.51 8.69
N SER A 124 -9.66 -16.14 9.80
CA SER A 124 -10.38 -15.64 10.99
C SER A 124 -11.17 -14.36 10.73
N GLN A 125 -10.87 -13.66 9.63
CA GLN A 125 -11.53 -12.43 9.22
C GLN A 125 -12.73 -12.66 8.29
N VAL A 126 -13.00 -13.91 7.86
CA VAL A 126 -14.13 -14.21 6.97
C VAL A 126 -15.44 -13.75 7.60
N GLY A 127 -16.23 -13.00 6.83
CA GLY A 127 -17.49 -12.39 7.29
C GLY A 127 -17.35 -10.95 7.77
N VAL A 128 -16.13 -10.42 7.99
CA VAL A 128 -15.93 -8.97 8.14
C VAL A 128 -16.37 -8.31 6.84
N LYS A 129 -17.27 -7.34 6.94
CA LYS A 129 -17.88 -6.63 5.81
C LYS A 129 -17.89 -5.13 6.07
N GLU A 130 -18.15 -4.38 5.02
CA GLU A 130 -18.36 -2.94 5.09
C GLU A 130 -19.51 -2.61 6.07
N ASP A 131 -19.33 -1.52 6.81
CA ASP A 131 -20.36 -0.94 7.67
C ASP A 131 -21.36 -0.11 6.84
N GLY A 132 -22.25 0.61 7.52
CA GLY A 132 -23.26 1.45 6.85
C GLY A 132 -22.67 2.60 6.03
N GLY A 133 -21.41 2.96 6.25
CA GLY A 133 -20.66 3.97 5.49
C GLY A 133 -19.85 3.39 4.33
N GLY A 134 -19.81 2.06 4.15
CA GLY A 134 -18.94 1.43 3.16
C GLY A 134 -17.51 1.20 3.66
N GLU A 135 -17.25 1.42 4.96
CA GLU A 135 -15.92 1.30 5.54
C GLU A 135 -15.69 -0.03 6.26
N THR A 136 -14.42 -0.37 6.45
CA THR A 136 -13.97 -1.50 7.24
C THR A 136 -12.84 -1.08 8.18
N LYS A 137 -12.62 -1.90 9.21
CA LYS A 137 -11.44 -1.77 10.08
C LYS A 137 -10.11 -1.81 9.31
N PHE A 138 -10.06 -2.39 8.10
CA PHE A 138 -8.84 -2.45 7.30
C PHE A 138 -8.50 -1.09 6.69
N GLN A 139 -9.49 -0.35 6.22
CA GLN A 139 -9.29 1.03 5.73
C GLN A 139 -8.91 1.95 6.87
N GLN A 140 -9.65 1.87 7.99
CA GLN A 140 -9.38 2.66 9.20
C GLN A 140 -7.96 2.40 9.72
N TRP A 141 -7.55 1.12 9.80
CA TRP A 141 -6.19 0.75 10.13
C TRP A 141 -5.19 1.33 9.12
N TYR A 142 -5.41 1.14 7.81
CA TYR A 142 -4.44 1.56 6.80
C TYR A 142 -4.19 3.06 6.88
N MET A 143 -5.25 3.87 7.00
CA MET A 143 -5.18 5.33 7.18
C MET A 143 -4.38 5.76 8.42
N SER A 144 -4.31 4.92 9.46
CA SER A 144 -3.53 5.20 10.67
C SER A 144 -2.02 4.93 10.51
N THR A 145 -1.60 4.28 9.42
CA THR A 145 -0.20 3.87 9.24
C THR A 145 0.66 4.96 8.61
N SER A 146 1.98 4.91 8.89
CA SER A 146 2.96 5.69 8.14
C SER A 146 3.00 5.30 6.65
N ARG A 147 2.61 4.05 6.33
CA ARG A 147 2.54 3.57 4.96
C ARG A 147 1.51 4.34 4.13
N ALA A 148 0.34 4.67 4.70
CA ALA A 148 -0.65 5.49 4.00
C ALA A 148 -0.08 6.87 3.60
N GLN A 149 0.75 7.48 4.45
CA GLN A 149 1.41 8.75 4.10
C GLN A 149 2.42 8.58 2.96
N GLN A 150 3.17 7.47 2.95
CA GLN A 150 4.12 7.17 1.86
C GLN A 150 3.42 6.92 0.53
N THR A 151 2.29 6.20 0.53
CA THR A 151 1.53 5.93 -0.69
C THR A 151 0.82 7.19 -1.19
N LEU A 152 0.33 8.07 -0.30
CA LEU A 152 -0.15 9.40 -0.71
C LEU A 152 0.94 10.26 -1.33
N ALA A 153 2.16 10.24 -0.78
CA ALA A 153 3.28 10.97 -1.37
C ALA A 153 3.68 10.40 -2.74
N ARG A 154 3.54 9.09 -2.95
CA ARG A 154 3.83 8.41 -4.22
C ARG A 154 2.75 8.65 -5.28
N ASP A 155 1.49 8.54 -4.88
CA ASP A 155 0.35 8.39 -5.81
C ASP A 155 -0.55 9.63 -5.87
N GLY A 156 -0.42 10.56 -4.90
CA GLY A 156 -1.32 11.68 -4.70
C GLY A 156 -2.61 11.28 -3.97
N GLY A 157 -3.59 12.18 -3.96
CA GLY A 157 -4.89 11.97 -3.30
C GLY A 157 -4.97 12.59 -1.90
N SER A 158 -5.86 12.04 -1.06
CA SER A 158 -6.05 12.46 0.32
C SER A 158 -6.18 11.25 1.23
N LEU A 159 -5.87 11.41 2.53
CA LEU A 159 -5.98 10.32 3.49
C LEU A 159 -7.41 9.76 3.57
N GLY A 160 -8.40 10.66 3.57
CA GLY A 160 -9.81 10.27 3.53
C GLY A 160 -10.19 9.50 2.26
N GLY A 161 -9.46 9.62 1.15
CA GLY A 161 -9.73 8.84 -0.06
C GLY A 161 -9.63 7.32 0.14
N TYR A 162 -8.95 6.86 1.20
CA TYR A 162 -8.89 5.44 1.52
C TYR A 162 -10.18 4.89 2.18
N SER A 163 -11.03 5.73 2.79
CA SER A 163 -12.32 5.26 3.35
C SER A 163 -13.24 4.69 2.29
N ASP A 164 -13.17 5.26 1.08
CA ASP A 164 -14.06 4.90 -0.04
C ASP A 164 -13.35 4.00 -1.07
N ALA A 165 -12.08 3.63 -0.83
CA ALA A 165 -11.27 2.84 -1.74
C ALA A 165 -11.54 1.34 -1.60
N ASN A 166 -11.35 0.59 -2.70
CA ASN A 166 -11.31 -0.87 -2.65
C ASN A 166 -10.23 -1.34 -1.67
N TRP A 167 -10.60 -2.15 -0.68
CA TRP A 167 -9.75 -2.46 0.47
C TRP A 167 -9.12 -3.86 0.43
N CYS A 168 -9.18 -4.55 -0.72
CA CYS A 168 -8.59 -5.89 -0.88
C CYS A 168 -7.10 -5.95 -0.51
N ASP A 169 -6.32 -4.94 -0.89
CA ASP A 169 -4.88 -4.91 -0.62
C ASP A 169 -4.54 -4.39 0.78
N MET A 170 -5.39 -3.51 1.32
CA MET A 170 -5.30 -3.09 2.72
C MET A 170 -5.54 -4.27 3.65
N PHE A 171 -6.45 -5.20 3.30
CA PHE A 171 -6.66 -6.43 4.04
C PHE A 171 -5.41 -7.33 4.02
N VAL A 172 -4.79 -7.57 2.86
CA VAL A 172 -3.55 -8.37 2.78
C VAL A 172 -2.41 -7.72 3.56
N SER A 173 -2.27 -6.39 3.43
CA SER A 173 -1.30 -5.60 4.17
C SER A 173 -1.52 -5.69 5.69
N TRP A 174 -2.78 -5.66 6.13
CA TRP A 174 -3.14 -5.83 7.54
C TRP A 174 -2.74 -7.21 8.05
N VAL A 175 -3.00 -8.27 7.28
CA VAL A 175 -2.57 -9.63 7.65
C VAL A 175 -1.06 -9.67 7.87
N GLY A 176 -0.27 -9.09 6.96
CA GLY A 176 1.18 -9.00 7.10
C GLY A 176 1.65 -8.23 8.33
N GLU A 177 0.99 -7.12 8.66
CA GLU A 177 1.26 -6.34 9.87
C GLU A 177 1.00 -7.14 11.14
N GLN A 178 -0.15 -7.81 11.23
CA GLN A 178 -0.54 -8.54 12.44
C GLN A 178 0.40 -9.70 12.78
N ILE A 179 1.03 -10.32 11.79
CA ILE A 179 2.02 -11.38 12.01
C ILE A 179 3.46 -10.85 12.04
N GLY A 180 3.66 -9.52 11.98
CA GLY A 180 4.98 -8.89 12.00
C GLY A 180 5.85 -9.27 10.81
N PHE A 181 5.26 -9.37 9.61
CA PHE A 181 5.89 -9.94 8.41
C PHE A 181 5.74 -9.06 7.16
N THR A 182 5.63 -7.75 7.36
CA THR A 182 5.49 -6.76 6.29
C THR A 182 6.72 -6.63 5.40
N ASP A 183 7.91 -6.99 5.89
CA ASP A 183 9.15 -7.06 5.09
C ASP A 183 9.13 -8.22 4.07
N GLN A 184 8.25 -9.21 4.29
CA GLN A 184 8.09 -10.37 3.42
C GLN A 184 6.82 -10.32 2.58
N ILE A 185 5.70 -9.87 3.16
CA ILE A 185 4.42 -9.73 2.47
C ILE A 185 4.33 -8.43 1.69
N GLY A 186 4.98 -7.35 2.12
CA GLY A 186 4.73 -6.01 1.60
C GLY A 186 3.54 -5.33 2.29
N SER A 187 3.29 -4.07 1.94
CA SER A 187 2.15 -3.30 2.43
C SER A 187 1.81 -2.20 1.42
N ASP A 188 0.59 -2.20 0.89
CA ASP A 188 0.09 -1.21 -0.04
C ASP A 188 -1.45 -1.16 -0.05
N ALA A 189 -2.01 -0.09 -0.59
CA ALA A 189 -3.44 0.00 -0.91
C ALA A 189 -3.70 -0.25 -2.40
N TRP A 190 -2.66 -0.16 -3.24
CA TRP A 190 -2.77 -0.31 -4.68
C TRP A 190 -2.12 -1.62 -5.15
N THR A 191 -2.98 -2.53 -5.63
CA THR A 191 -2.63 -3.89 -6.06
C THR A 191 -1.50 -3.97 -7.09
N VAL A 192 -1.45 -3.03 -8.04
CA VAL A 192 -0.40 -2.97 -9.07
C VAL A 192 0.96 -2.61 -8.44
N ALA A 193 0.98 -1.66 -7.51
CA ALA A 193 2.20 -1.29 -6.80
C ALA A 193 2.69 -2.44 -5.91
N HIS A 194 1.78 -3.15 -5.26
CA HIS A 194 2.12 -4.31 -4.44
C HIS A 194 2.70 -5.47 -5.26
N ALA A 195 2.12 -5.76 -6.43
CA ALA A 195 2.69 -6.75 -7.35
C ALA A 195 4.09 -6.35 -7.82
N ARG A 196 4.32 -5.06 -8.15
CA ARG A 196 5.65 -4.55 -8.51
C ARG A 196 6.64 -4.67 -7.36
N TRP A 197 6.21 -4.40 -6.13
CA TRP A 197 7.05 -4.60 -4.95
C TRP A 197 7.56 -6.03 -4.87
N PHE A 198 6.71 -7.05 -5.05
CA PHE A 198 7.17 -8.44 -5.11
C PHE A 198 8.16 -8.72 -6.25
N GLN A 199 7.96 -8.10 -7.42
CA GLN A 199 8.89 -8.22 -8.55
C GLN A 199 10.26 -7.61 -8.22
N GLU A 200 10.28 -6.41 -7.66
CA GLU A 200 11.49 -5.69 -7.25
C GLU A 200 12.27 -6.43 -6.16
N HIS A 201 11.58 -7.21 -5.32
CA HIS A 201 12.18 -8.02 -4.26
C HIS A 201 12.54 -9.44 -4.70
N GLY A 202 12.39 -9.77 -6.00
CA GLY A 202 12.72 -11.11 -6.52
C GLY A 202 11.80 -12.22 -6.00
N ARG A 203 10.57 -11.88 -5.59
CA ARG A 203 9.60 -12.77 -4.94
C ARG A 203 8.32 -12.93 -5.76
N TRP A 204 8.41 -12.81 -7.07
CA TRP A 204 7.28 -12.94 -7.99
C TRP A 204 7.36 -14.24 -8.79
N GLY A 205 6.22 -14.88 -9.05
CA GLY A 205 6.13 -16.01 -9.98
C GLY A 205 4.70 -16.41 -10.34
N THR A 206 4.54 -17.63 -10.87
CA THR A 206 3.31 -18.10 -11.52
C THR A 206 2.71 -19.36 -10.91
N GLU A 207 3.38 -19.93 -9.90
CA GLU A 207 2.92 -21.17 -9.24
C GLU A 207 2.19 -20.85 -7.93
N PRO A 208 0.99 -21.40 -7.69
CA PRO A 208 0.29 -21.21 -6.44
C PRO A 208 0.92 -22.01 -5.30
N ARG A 209 1.12 -21.34 -4.17
CA ARG A 209 1.65 -21.90 -2.92
C ARG A 209 0.79 -21.41 -1.75
N PRO A 210 0.51 -22.24 -0.73
CA PRO A 210 -0.15 -21.76 0.49
C PRO A 210 0.54 -20.52 1.06
N GLY A 211 -0.24 -19.51 1.43
CA GLY A 211 0.26 -18.23 1.97
C GLY A 211 0.79 -17.24 0.92
N ALA A 212 0.91 -17.64 -0.35
CA ALA A 212 1.28 -16.71 -1.42
C ALA A 212 0.20 -15.64 -1.62
N ILE A 213 0.64 -14.44 -1.97
CA ILE A 213 -0.27 -13.34 -2.31
C ILE A 213 -0.61 -13.49 -3.80
N VAL A 214 -1.88 -13.69 -4.13
CA VAL A 214 -2.35 -13.92 -5.51
C VAL A 214 -2.96 -12.64 -6.07
N PHE A 215 -2.64 -12.32 -7.32
CA PHE A 215 -3.10 -11.12 -8.00
C PHE A 215 -3.93 -11.48 -9.24
N PHE A 216 -5.07 -10.81 -9.41
CA PHE A 216 -6.06 -11.15 -10.43
C PHE A 216 -6.33 -10.03 -11.42
N ALA A 217 -6.64 -10.41 -12.65
CA ALA A 217 -7.19 -9.56 -13.71
C ALA A 217 -8.44 -10.25 -14.28
N TRP A 218 -9.61 -9.62 -14.09
CA TRP A 218 -10.92 -10.22 -14.41
C TRP A 218 -11.21 -10.33 -15.90
N ASP A 219 -10.45 -9.63 -16.73
CA ASP A 219 -10.48 -9.75 -18.19
C ASP A 219 -9.55 -10.85 -18.72
N GLY A 220 -8.93 -11.63 -17.80
CA GLY A 220 -7.94 -12.64 -18.15
C GLY A 220 -6.56 -12.05 -18.50
N GLY A 221 -6.37 -10.74 -18.32
CA GLY A 221 -5.08 -10.07 -18.50
C GLY A 221 -3.94 -10.76 -17.75
N LYS A 222 -2.72 -10.57 -18.24
CA LYS A 222 -1.50 -11.20 -17.69
C LYS A 222 -0.39 -10.18 -17.43
N LYS A 223 -0.64 -8.90 -17.66
CA LYS A 223 0.30 -7.83 -17.31
C LYS A 223 -0.01 -7.37 -15.89
N VAL A 224 1.03 -6.94 -15.18
CA VAL A 224 0.88 -6.36 -13.83
C VAL A 224 -0.03 -5.13 -13.83
N THR A 225 -0.08 -4.38 -14.93
CA THR A 225 -0.99 -3.23 -15.10
C THR A 225 -2.46 -3.60 -15.21
N ASP A 226 -2.77 -4.87 -15.50
CA ASP A 226 -4.14 -5.36 -15.67
C ASP A 226 -4.75 -5.78 -14.33
N ILE A 227 -3.94 -5.87 -13.26
CA ILE A 227 -4.36 -6.34 -11.94
C ILE A 227 -5.47 -5.44 -11.39
N ARG A 228 -6.55 -6.07 -10.94
CA ARG A 228 -7.72 -5.43 -10.33
C ARG A 228 -7.99 -5.86 -8.90
N HIS A 229 -7.42 -6.98 -8.47
CA HIS A 229 -7.73 -7.56 -7.16
C HIS A 229 -6.58 -8.41 -6.64
N VAL A 230 -6.60 -8.67 -5.34
CA VAL A 230 -5.57 -9.44 -4.62
C VAL A 230 -6.22 -10.28 -3.53
N GLY A 231 -5.60 -11.40 -3.20
CA GLY A 231 -5.96 -12.23 -2.05
C GLY A 231 -4.79 -13.06 -1.56
N MET A 232 -5.05 -13.94 -0.61
CA MET A 232 -4.07 -14.92 -0.12
C MET A 232 -4.49 -16.34 -0.50
N VAL A 233 -3.56 -17.12 -1.04
CA VAL A 233 -3.77 -18.52 -1.39
C VAL A 233 -3.88 -19.35 -0.11
N ILE A 234 -5.00 -20.07 0.05
CA ILE A 234 -5.16 -21.10 1.09
C ILE A 234 -4.49 -22.39 0.61
N LYS A 235 -4.88 -22.87 -0.58
CA LYS A 235 -4.37 -24.11 -1.18
C LYS A 235 -4.72 -24.20 -2.67
N LYS A 236 -4.09 -25.14 -3.38
CA LYS A 236 -4.61 -25.62 -4.67
C LYS A 236 -5.96 -26.31 -4.45
N ALA A 237 -6.94 -26.07 -5.33
CA ALA A 237 -8.33 -26.52 -5.17
C ALA A 237 -8.80 -27.53 -6.24
N GLY A 238 -7.89 -27.95 -7.13
CA GLY A 238 -8.16 -28.82 -8.26
C GLY A 238 -7.31 -28.42 -9.46
N GLU A 239 -7.56 -29.05 -10.60
CA GLU A 239 -6.87 -28.69 -11.84
C GLU A 239 -7.21 -27.24 -12.23
N GLY A 240 -6.17 -26.42 -12.42
CA GLY A 240 -6.32 -25.03 -12.82
C GLY A 240 -7.07 -24.12 -11.83
N THR A 241 -7.24 -24.52 -10.56
CA THR A 241 -7.97 -23.71 -9.57
C THR A 241 -7.23 -23.58 -8.23
N VAL A 242 -7.46 -22.44 -7.58
CA VAL A 242 -6.90 -22.11 -6.26
C VAL A 242 -8.00 -21.69 -5.31
N GLN A 243 -7.92 -22.14 -4.05
CA GLN A 243 -8.76 -21.63 -2.98
C GLN A 243 -8.04 -20.47 -2.30
N THR A 244 -8.75 -19.37 -2.09
CA THR A 244 -8.20 -18.10 -1.62
C THR A 244 -9.06 -17.51 -0.50
N VAL A 245 -8.47 -16.66 0.31
CA VAL A 245 -9.17 -15.73 1.20
C VAL A 245 -8.88 -14.31 0.73
N GLU A 246 -9.94 -13.54 0.51
CA GLU A 246 -9.91 -12.26 -0.18
C GLU A 246 -10.73 -11.24 0.60
N GLY A 247 -10.18 -10.05 0.79
CA GLY A 247 -10.92 -8.88 1.28
C GLY A 247 -11.62 -8.17 0.13
N ASN A 248 -12.69 -7.44 0.41
CA ASN A 248 -13.48 -6.67 -0.56
C ASN A 248 -14.07 -7.52 -1.71
N THR A 249 -14.19 -8.83 -1.52
CA THR A 249 -14.99 -9.68 -2.41
C THR A 249 -16.44 -9.62 -1.97
N GLY A 250 -17.30 -9.05 -2.80
CA GLY A 250 -18.71 -8.79 -2.43
C GLY A 250 -18.82 -7.95 -1.16
N ASN A 251 -17.98 -6.93 -1.02
CA ASN A 251 -17.92 -6.01 0.12
C ASN A 251 -17.67 -6.71 1.47
N ALA A 252 -17.03 -7.89 1.44
CA ALA A 252 -16.69 -8.67 2.62
C ALA A 252 -15.38 -9.45 2.44
N VAL A 253 -14.86 -9.99 3.54
CA VAL A 253 -13.83 -11.02 3.52
C VAL A 253 -14.49 -12.36 3.21
N GLN A 254 -14.09 -13.01 2.12
CA GLN A 254 -14.68 -14.27 1.68
C GLN A 254 -13.61 -15.30 1.32
N VAL A 255 -13.97 -16.58 1.44
CA VAL A 255 -13.23 -17.67 0.81
C VAL A 255 -13.80 -17.91 -0.59
N LYS A 256 -12.92 -17.94 -1.60
CA LYS A 256 -13.30 -18.21 -2.99
C LYS A 256 -12.47 -19.34 -3.58
N VAL A 257 -13.01 -19.98 -4.60
CA VAL A 257 -12.24 -20.78 -5.55
C VAL A 257 -12.14 -19.96 -6.82
N ARG A 258 -10.93 -19.76 -7.32
CA ARG A 258 -10.62 -18.92 -8.48
C ARG A 258 -9.94 -19.76 -9.56
N SER A 259 -10.24 -19.43 -10.82
CA SER A 259 -9.60 -20.04 -11.98
C SER A 259 -8.21 -19.46 -12.18
N ALA A 260 -7.24 -20.29 -12.59
CA ALA A 260 -5.91 -19.85 -13.00
C ALA A 260 -5.96 -18.90 -14.21
N SER A 261 -7.03 -18.95 -15.01
CA SER A 261 -7.22 -18.01 -16.13
C SER A 261 -7.38 -16.55 -15.70
N ASP A 262 -7.85 -16.29 -14.48
CA ASP A 262 -8.01 -14.93 -13.93
C ASP A 262 -6.73 -14.42 -13.25
N ILE A 263 -5.71 -15.26 -13.12
CA ILE A 263 -4.53 -14.97 -12.30
C ILE A 263 -3.44 -14.34 -13.17
N VAL A 264 -2.85 -13.26 -12.67
CA VAL A 264 -1.69 -12.58 -13.26
C VAL A 264 -0.39 -13.17 -12.72
N GLY A 265 -0.34 -13.43 -11.41
CA GLY A 265 0.80 -14.06 -10.76
C GLY A 265 0.68 -14.03 -9.23
N TYR A 266 1.80 -14.37 -8.59
CA TYR A 266 1.89 -14.57 -7.15
C TYR A 266 3.12 -13.90 -6.55
N GLY A 267 2.94 -13.27 -5.39
CA GLY A 267 3.99 -12.85 -4.49
C GLY A 267 4.32 -13.96 -3.47
N TYR A 268 5.60 -14.16 -3.18
CA TYR A 268 6.11 -15.23 -2.32
C TYR A 268 6.81 -14.69 -1.07
N PRO A 269 6.09 -14.56 0.07
CA PRO A 269 6.73 -14.33 1.37
C PRO A 269 7.60 -15.52 1.78
N ASP A 270 8.76 -15.26 2.40
CA ASP A 270 9.72 -16.29 2.84
C ASP A 270 9.33 -16.88 4.21
N TYR A 271 8.16 -17.53 4.27
CA TYR A 271 7.66 -18.16 5.49
C TYR A 271 8.61 -19.25 6.02
N LYS A 272 8.51 -19.50 7.33
CA LYS A 272 9.11 -20.69 7.94
C LYS A 272 8.50 -21.96 7.33
N SER A 273 9.37 -22.91 6.97
CA SER A 273 9.01 -24.26 6.50
C SER A 273 8.47 -25.15 7.61
#